data_AF-A0A7S3SAP3-F1
#
_entry.id   AF-A0A7S3SAP3-F1
#
_cell.length_a   1.000
_cell.length_b   1.000
_cell.length_c   1.000
_cell.angle_alpha   90.00
_cell.angle_beta   90.00
_cell.angle_gamma   90.00
#
_symmetry.space_group_name_H-M   'P 1'
#
loop_
_entity.id
_entity.type
_entity.pdbx_description
1 polymer ?
#
loop_
_entity_poly.entity_id
_entity_poly.type
_entity_poly.pdbx_seq_one_letter_code
_entity_poly.pdbx_strand_id
1 'polypeptide(L)'
;AGDAAVLQSRAQLHFFGTGAAMPAKYRNVSSFLLQLPARHGGGDGGHGRGGGGDGGGVGGGGGGESGLLFDAGEGTLAMLRRRFGAAADEVVRALALVWISHLHADHHLGL
;
A
#
# COMPACT_ATOMS: atom_id res chain seq x y z
N ALA A 1 -16.77 -8.84 -20.93
CA ALA A 1 -16.21 -7.48 -20.85
C ALA A 1 -16.52 -6.79 -19.51
N GLY A 2 -17.70 -7.00 -18.91
CA GLY A 2 -18.07 -6.36 -17.63
C GLY A 2 -17.31 -6.85 -16.38
N ASP A 3 -17.04 -8.16 -16.27
CA ASP A 3 -16.43 -8.71 -15.05
C ASP A 3 -14.98 -8.25 -14.81
N ALA A 4 -14.20 -8.10 -15.88
CA ALA A 4 -12.82 -7.60 -15.78
C ALA A 4 -12.75 -6.15 -15.30
N ALA A 5 -13.70 -5.31 -15.74
CA ALA A 5 -13.81 -3.92 -15.30
C ALA A 5 -14.30 -3.82 -13.84
N VAL A 6 -15.21 -4.70 -13.41
CA VAL A 6 -15.61 -4.80 -11.99
C VAL A 6 -14.43 -5.23 -11.12
N LEU A 7 -13.59 -6.15 -11.57
CA LEU A 7 -12.39 -6.57 -10.82
C LEU A 7 -11.36 -5.44 -10.68
N GLN A 8 -11.21 -4.58 -11.69
CA GLN A 8 -10.36 -3.40 -11.64
C GLN A 8 -10.89 -2.28 -10.71
N SER A 9 -12.14 -2.38 -10.25
CA SER A 9 -12.75 -1.43 -9.30
C SER A 9 -12.70 -1.90 -7.84
N ARG A 10 -12.02 -3.00 -7.53
CA ARG A 10 -11.99 -3.61 -6.19
C ARG A 10 -10.66 -3.35 -5.49
N ALA A 11 -10.74 -3.18 -4.18
CA ALA A 11 -9.55 -3.23 -3.35
C ALA A 11 -8.89 -4.62 -3.44
N GLN A 12 -7.57 -4.65 -3.50
CA GLN A 12 -6.77 -5.88 -3.57
C GLN A 12 -5.92 -6.03 -2.32
N LEU A 13 -5.85 -7.25 -1.79
CA LEU A 13 -5.03 -7.60 -0.63
C LEU A 13 -3.91 -8.55 -1.05
N HIS A 14 -2.67 -8.15 -0.77
CA HIS A 14 -1.47 -8.91 -1.09
C HIS A 14 -0.71 -9.26 0.18
N PHE A 15 -0.53 -10.54 0.46
CA PHE A 15 0.30 -11.00 1.57
C PHE A 15 1.74 -11.22 1.08
N PHE A 16 2.68 -10.46 1.64
CA PHE A 16 4.12 -10.61 1.37
C PHE A 16 4.82 -11.43 2.45
N GLY A 17 4.22 -11.54 3.64
CA GLY A 17 4.56 -12.56 4.59
C GLY A 17 3.49 -12.80 5.63
N THR A 18 3.46 -14.02 6.12
CA THR A 18 2.44 -14.58 7.03
C THR A 18 3.08 -15.39 8.16
N GLY A 19 4.40 -15.33 8.28
CA GLY A 19 5.17 -15.90 9.39
C GLY A 19 5.34 -14.90 10.55
N ALA A 20 5.91 -15.40 11.64
CA ALA A 20 6.18 -14.64 12.86
C ALA A 20 7.58 -14.97 13.38
N ALA A 21 8.18 -14.04 14.11
CA ALA A 21 9.51 -14.07 14.73
C ALA A 21 10.70 -14.21 13.74
N MET A 22 10.73 -15.24 12.90
CA MET A 22 11.81 -15.49 11.95
C MET A 22 11.28 -15.91 10.57
N PRO A 23 11.96 -15.55 9.46
CA PRO A 23 11.65 -16.10 8.15
C PRO A 23 11.81 -17.62 8.11
N ALA A 24 10.88 -18.30 7.45
CA ALA A 24 10.88 -19.75 7.27
C ALA A 24 11.00 -20.12 5.78
N LYS A 25 11.30 -21.39 5.50
CA LYS A 25 11.45 -21.91 4.12
C LYS A 25 10.26 -21.57 3.19
N TYR A 26 9.05 -21.52 3.73
CA TYR A 26 7.81 -21.34 2.95
C TYR A 26 7.04 -20.06 3.29
N ARG A 27 7.49 -19.29 4.28
CA ARG A 27 6.80 -18.08 4.73
C ARG A 27 7.81 -17.04 5.17
N ASN A 28 7.69 -15.85 4.61
CA ASN A 28 8.39 -14.68 5.13
C ASN A 28 7.67 -14.12 6.37
N VAL A 29 8.34 -13.21 7.11
CA VAL A 29 7.77 -12.49 8.27
C VAL A 29 6.71 -11.47 7.89
N SER A 30 5.94 -10.94 8.86
CA SER A 30 4.71 -10.16 8.64
C SER A 30 4.87 -8.99 7.66
N SER A 31 4.03 -9.00 6.60
CA SER A 31 3.80 -7.83 5.76
C SER A 31 2.64 -8.07 4.80
N PHE A 32 1.75 -7.09 4.65
CA PHE A 32 0.73 -7.12 3.60
C PHE A 32 0.40 -5.73 3.05
N LEU A 33 0.01 -5.69 1.78
CA LEU A 33 -0.41 -4.48 1.08
C LEU A 33 -1.90 -4.53 0.77
N LEU A 34 -2.61 -3.48 1.17
CA LEU A 34 -3.96 -3.18 0.72
C LEU A 34 -3.88 -2.11 -0.38
N GLN A 35 -4.17 -2.49 -1.62
CA GLN A 35 -4.33 -1.55 -2.73
C GLN A 35 -5.78 -1.12 -2.83
N LEU A 36 -6.00 0.20 -2.78
CA LEU A 36 -7.32 0.79 -2.96
C LEU A 36 -7.46 1.27 -4.40
N PRO A 37 -8.61 1.04 -5.05
CA PRO A 37 -8.85 1.53 -6.39
C PRO A 37 -8.82 3.06 -6.39
N ALA A 38 -8.43 3.65 -7.51
CA ALA A 38 -8.56 5.08 -7.72
C ALA A 38 -9.99 5.53 -7.39
N ARG A 39 -10.13 6.59 -6.59
CA ARG A 39 -11.45 7.18 -6.36
C ARG A 39 -11.99 7.63 -7.70
N HIS A 40 -13.09 7.03 -8.15
CA HIS A 40 -13.79 7.49 -9.33
C HIS A 40 -14.16 8.95 -9.08
N GLY A 41 -13.62 9.87 -9.89
CA GLY A 41 -13.88 11.29 -9.78
C GLY A 41 -15.36 11.57 -10.04
N GLY A 42 -16.17 11.49 -8.98
CA GLY A 42 -17.45 12.17 -8.95
C GLY A 42 -17.15 13.66 -8.94
N GLY A 43 -17.54 14.36 -10.01
CA GLY A 43 -17.59 15.81 -9.98
C GLY A 43 -18.67 16.24 -8.98
N ASP A 44 -18.29 16.47 -7.74
CA ASP A 44 -19.05 17.30 -6.82
C ASP A 44 -18.46 18.71 -6.85
N GLY A 45 -19.08 19.57 -7.65
CA GLY A 45 -18.84 21.00 -7.52
C GLY A 45 -19.21 21.45 -6.11
N GLY A 46 -18.26 22.00 -5.35
CA GLY A 46 -18.60 22.60 -4.06
C GLY A 46 -17.42 22.98 -3.18
N HIS A 47 -17.12 24.29 -3.20
CA HIS A 47 -16.48 25.05 -2.13
C HIS A 47 -14.98 24.85 -1.91
N GLY A 48 -14.21 25.63 -2.67
CA GLY A 48 -12.88 26.05 -2.24
C GLY A 48 -12.94 26.70 -0.86
N ARG A 49 -12.19 26.15 0.08
CA ARG A 49 -11.76 26.86 1.28
C ARG A 49 -10.24 26.97 1.24
N GLY A 50 -9.76 28.17 0.91
CA GLY A 50 -8.40 28.57 1.26
C GLY A 50 -8.29 28.67 2.78
N GLY A 51 -7.13 28.27 3.30
CA GLY A 51 -6.77 28.40 4.71
C GLY A 51 -5.48 27.65 5.01
N GLY A 52 -4.40 28.40 5.20
CA GLY A 52 -3.09 27.87 5.53
C GLY A 52 -3.06 27.17 6.90
N GLY A 53 -2.18 26.18 7.01
CA GLY A 53 -1.90 25.42 8.22
C GLY A 53 -0.66 24.56 7.96
N ASP A 54 0.38 24.87 8.71
CA ASP A 54 1.65 24.20 8.90
C ASP A 54 1.63 22.66 8.94
N GLY A 55 2.44 22.05 8.06
CA GLY A 55 3.18 20.80 8.31
C GLY A 55 2.40 19.50 8.60
N GLY A 56 2.31 18.62 7.60
CA GLY A 56 2.21 17.17 7.83
C GLY A 56 1.09 16.40 7.12
N GLY A 57 0.32 17.02 6.24
CA GLY A 57 -0.67 16.30 5.42
C GLY A 57 -0.08 15.92 4.07
N VAL A 58 0.25 14.64 3.86
CA VAL A 58 0.55 14.13 2.50
C VAL A 58 -0.76 14.15 1.72
N GLY A 59 -1.00 15.27 1.03
CA GLY A 59 -2.12 15.45 0.10
C GLY A 59 -1.96 14.53 -1.10
N GLY A 60 -2.62 13.38 -1.07
CA GLY A 60 -2.85 12.54 -2.25
C GLY A 60 -3.91 13.16 -3.17
N GLY A 61 -3.60 14.30 -3.77
CA GLY A 61 -4.40 14.93 -4.81
C GLY A 61 -4.01 14.39 -6.18
N GLY A 62 -4.71 13.36 -6.66
CA GLY A 62 -4.57 12.80 -8.01
C GLY A 62 -5.18 11.41 -8.05
N GLY A 63 -6.18 11.19 -8.93
CA GLY A 63 -7.02 9.98 -8.99
C GLY A 63 -6.31 8.71 -9.47
N GLY A 64 -5.15 8.36 -8.90
CA GLY A 64 -4.47 7.08 -9.07
C GLY A 64 -4.81 6.10 -7.95
N GLU A 65 -4.49 4.81 -8.17
CA GLU A 65 -4.57 3.80 -7.11
C GLU A 65 -3.58 4.11 -5.99
N SER A 66 -3.99 3.93 -4.73
CA SER A 66 -3.15 4.19 -3.56
C SER A 66 -2.96 2.92 -2.73
N GLY A 67 -1.76 2.69 -2.21
CA GLY A 67 -1.46 1.53 -1.36
C GLY A 67 -1.33 1.87 0.13
N LEU A 68 -1.76 0.95 0.99
CA LEU A 68 -1.49 0.96 2.43
C LEU A 68 -0.69 -0.30 2.76
N LEU A 69 0.55 -0.13 3.24
CA LEU A 69 1.41 -1.23 3.66
C LEU A 69 1.30 -1.42 5.18
N PHE A 70 0.95 -2.62 5.61
CA PHE A 70 0.84 -3.00 7.01
C PHE A 70 1.97 -3.97 7.35
N ASP A 71 2.83 -3.53 8.27
CA ASP A 71 4.13 -4.11 8.57
C ASP A 71 5.07 -4.24 7.35
N ALA A 72 6.35 -4.15 7.63
CA ALA A 72 7.42 -4.34 6.66
C ALA A 72 8.50 -5.20 7.31
N GLY A 73 8.19 -6.47 7.56
CA GLY A 73 9.20 -7.44 7.97
C GLY A 73 10.33 -7.58 6.95
N GLU A 74 11.43 -8.21 7.36
CA GLU A 74 12.59 -8.47 6.49
C GLU A 74 12.15 -9.08 5.14
N GLY A 75 12.68 -8.55 4.03
CA GLY A 75 12.42 -9.09 2.69
C GLY A 75 11.11 -8.63 2.02
N THR A 76 10.32 -7.75 2.64
CA THR A 76 9.10 -7.17 2.03
C THR A 76 9.35 -6.56 0.64
N LEU A 77 10.41 -5.75 0.47
CA LEU A 77 10.74 -5.17 -0.83
C LEU A 77 11.05 -6.24 -1.90
N ALA A 78 11.73 -7.33 -1.50
CA ALA A 78 12.01 -8.44 -2.41
C ALA A 78 10.72 -9.16 -2.85
N MET A 79 9.74 -9.30 -1.94
CA MET A 79 8.43 -9.86 -2.27
C MET A 79 7.61 -8.95 -3.18
N LEU A 80 7.63 -7.64 -2.94
CA LEU A 80 7.04 -6.63 -3.84
C LEU A 80 7.61 -6.75 -5.25
N ARG A 81 8.94 -6.80 -5.37
CA ARG A 81 9.64 -6.99 -6.65
C ARG A 81 9.32 -8.31 -7.33
N ARG A 82 9.18 -9.40 -6.57
CA ARG A 82 8.75 -10.70 -7.14
C ARG A 82 7.30 -10.68 -7.63
N ARG A 83 6.41 -9.94 -6.95
CA ARG A 83 4.99 -9.87 -7.32
C ARG A 83 4.70 -8.92 -8.48
N PHE A 84 5.35 -7.76 -8.50
CA PHE A 84 5.05 -6.66 -9.43
C PHE A 84 6.15 -6.43 -10.48
N GLY A 85 7.29 -7.11 -10.38
CA GLY A 85 8.39 -6.96 -11.33
C GLY A 85 8.90 -5.52 -11.38
N ALA A 86 9.06 -4.99 -12.60
CA ALA A 86 9.53 -3.62 -12.84
C ALA A 86 8.60 -2.54 -12.24
N ALA A 87 7.31 -2.84 -12.04
CA ALA A 87 6.35 -1.90 -11.47
C ALA A 87 6.44 -1.77 -9.94
N ALA A 88 7.28 -2.56 -9.26
CA ALA A 88 7.37 -2.54 -7.79
C ALA A 88 7.76 -1.16 -7.24
N ASP A 89 8.66 -0.44 -7.90
CA ASP A 89 9.05 0.89 -7.46
C ASP A 89 7.90 1.92 -7.62
N GLU A 90 7.00 1.73 -8.60
CA GLU A 90 5.78 2.53 -8.75
C GLU A 90 4.78 2.23 -7.63
N VAL A 91 4.60 0.96 -7.28
CA VAL A 91 3.76 0.54 -6.15
C VAL A 91 4.25 1.16 -4.84
N VAL A 92 5.57 1.16 -4.60
CA VAL A 92 6.17 1.80 -3.42
C VAL A 92 5.95 3.32 -3.43
N ARG A 93 6.13 3.98 -4.58
CA ARG A 93 5.87 5.43 -4.72
C ARG A 93 4.40 5.80 -4.53
N ALA A 94 3.48 4.88 -4.83
CA ALA A 94 2.03 5.05 -4.66
C ALA A 94 1.53 4.70 -3.24
N LEU A 95 2.41 4.28 -2.33
CA LEU A 95 2.03 4.06 -0.93
C LEU A 95 1.65 5.39 -0.28
N ALA A 96 0.42 5.48 0.23
CA ALA A 96 -0.04 6.61 1.03
C ALA A 96 0.36 6.47 2.50
N LEU A 97 0.60 5.24 2.97
CA LEU A 97 0.92 4.93 4.36
C LEU A 97 1.73 3.63 4.45
N VAL A 98 2.72 3.63 5.34
CA VAL A 98 3.28 2.41 5.95
C VAL A 98 2.92 2.43 7.43
N TRP A 99 2.15 1.45 7.87
CA TRP A 99 1.72 1.32 9.27
C TRP A 99 2.46 0.13 9.90
N ILE A 100 3.17 0.38 11.01
CA ILE A 100 3.86 -0.64 11.79
C ILE A 100 3.04 -0.91 13.04
N SER A 101 2.66 -2.18 13.23
CA SER A 101 1.78 -2.58 14.33
C SER A 101 2.44 -2.45 15.71
N HIS A 102 3.72 -2.84 15.84
CA HIS A 102 4.50 -2.77 17.08
C HIS A 102 6.01 -2.95 16.83
N LEU A 103 6.84 -2.75 17.86
CA LEU A 103 8.31 -2.76 17.79
C LEU A 103 8.91 -4.17 18.00
N HIS A 104 8.45 -5.16 17.24
CA HIS A 104 9.18 -6.41 17.08
C HIS A 104 9.84 -6.45 15.70
N ALA A 105 11.07 -6.96 15.66
CA ALA A 105 11.93 -6.89 14.47
C ALA A 105 11.28 -7.51 13.22
N ASP A 106 10.51 -8.58 13.39
CA ASP A 106 9.79 -9.26 12.33
C ASP A 106 8.66 -8.44 11.69
N HIS A 107 8.36 -7.25 12.21
CA HIS A 107 7.36 -6.32 11.67
C HIS A 107 7.95 -5.10 10.96
N HIS A 108 9.26 -4.80 11.11
CA HIS A 108 9.81 -3.53 10.63
C HIS A 108 11.24 -3.56 10.09
N LEU A 109 11.93 -4.72 10.05
CA LEU A 109 13.29 -4.81 9.50
C LEU A 109 13.41 -4.61 7.98
N GLY A 110 12.28 -4.52 7.26
CA GLY A 110 12.21 -4.28 5.83
C GLY A 110 11.86 -2.85 5.42
N LEU A 111 11.74 -1.92 6.38
CA LEU A 111 11.69 -0.47 6.15
C LEU A 111 13.05 0.06 5.67
#